data_AF-A0A6A0GWF5-F1
#
_entry.id   AF-A0A6A0GWF5-F1
#
_cell.length_a   1.000
_cell.length_b   1.000
_cell.length_c   1.000
_cell.angle_alpha   90.00
_cell.angle_beta   90.00
_cell.angle_gamma   90.00
#
_symmetry.space_group_name_H-M   'P 1'
#
loop_
_entity.id
_entity.type
_entity.pdbx_description
1 polymer ?
#
loop_
_entity_poly.entity_id
_entity_poly.type
_entity_poly.pdbx_seq_one_letter_code
_entity_poly.pdbx_strand_id
1 'polypeptide(L)'
;MAKLIQTISLESLEDSVVSGTEDILEDKHGCPAYVAPEILRAAAYSGRAADMWSLGVMLFTMIVGRYPFHGCDTNALFLKIRSGDFLVPEWVGSRARHLIHLLLQKDPTMRPTASMVLSHPWLTRPPRDLSLRDAMDHYVPRLMSPQEQQSAAAAAASAATAALLARTYAVPVFLGL
;
A
#
# COMPACT_ATOMS: atom_id res chain seq x y z
N MET A 1 22.91 25.76 9.85
CA MET A 1 22.53 24.39 10.25
C MET A 1 21.81 23.75 9.07
N ALA A 2 22.44 22.77 8.41
CA ALA A 2 21.87 22.10 7.24
C ALA A 2 20.73 21.18 7.67
N LYS A 3 19.51 21.43 7.18
CA LYS A 3 18.39 20.49 7.31
C LYS A 3 18.75 19.24 6.52
N LEU A 4 18.93 18.13 7.24
CA LEU A 4 19.07 16.79 6.67
C LEU A 4 17.73 16.44 6.01
N ILE A 5 17.55 16.80 4.74
CA ILE A 5 16.47 16.24 3.93
C ILE A 5 16.94 14.83 3.61
N GLN A 6 16.47 13.84 4.36
CA GLN A 6 16.63 12.45 3.94
C GLN A 6 15.75 12.26 2.69
N THR A 7 16.41 12.26 1.53
CA THR A 7 15.76 11.92 0.27
C THR A 7 15.34 10.46 0.32
N ILE A 8 14.07 10.18 0.10
CA ILE A 8 13.58 8.80 -0.04
C ILE A 8 14.12 8.26 -1.37
N SER A 9 14.86 7.16 -1.31
CA SER A 9 15.37 6.45 -2.49
C SER A 9 14.68 5.09 -2.58
N LEU A 10 14.23 4.72 -3.78
CA LEU A 10 13.87 3.33 -4.05
C LEU A 10 15.17 2.55 -4.23
N GLU A 11 15.35 1.48 -3.46
CA GLU A 11 16.64 0.79 -3.32
C GLU A 11 16.86 -0.25 -4.43
N SER A 12 15.80 -0.85 -4.98
CA SER A 12 15.89 -1.83 -6.07
C SER A 12 14.59 -1.87 -6.90
N LEU A 13 14.74 -2.09 -8.21
CA LEU A 13 13.66 -2.37 -9.19
C LEU A 13 13.81 -3.77 -9.80
N GLU A 14 14.60 -4.66 -9.19
CA GLU A 14 14.98 -5.96 -9.76
C GLU A 14 13.79 -6.88 -10.09
N ASP A 15 12.65 -6.70 -9.40
CA ASP A 15 11.40 -7.46 -9.63
C ASP A 15 10.34 -6.66 -10.40
N SER A 16 10.69 -5.51 -10.99
CA SER A 16 9.73 -4.68 -11.72
C SER A 16 9.42 -5.23 -13.12
N VAL A 17 8.13 -5.46 -13.38
CA VAL A 17 7.65 -5.84 -14.70
C VAL A 17 7.16 -4.60 -15.44
N VAL A 18 7.91 -4.16 -16.45
CA VAL A 18 7.45 -3.11 -17.37
C VAL A 18 6.57 -3.76 -18.43
N SER A 19 5.28 -3.87 -18.13
CA SER A 19 4.30 -4.31 -19.12
C SER A 19 4.12 -3.22 -20.19
N GLY A 20 4.21 -3.59 -21.47
CA GLY A 20 4.05 -2.68 -22.61
C GLY A 20 2.61 -2.15 -22.78
N THR A 21 1.93 -2.54 -23.85
CA THR A 21 0.53 -2.13 -24.11
C THR A 21 -0.48 -2.88 -23.23
N GLU A 22 -0.18 -4.12 -22.88
CA GLU A 22 -1.05 -4.97 -22.06
C GLU A 22 -0.70 -4.79 -20.56
N ASP A 23 -1.53 -4.02 -19.84
CA ASP A 23 -1.44 -3.85 -18.38
C ASP A 23 -2.15 -5.00 -17.66
N ILE A 24 -1.69 -6.23 -17.93
CA ILE A 24 -2.26 -7.46 -17.36
C ILE A 24 -1.10 -8.29 -16.82
N LEU A 25 -1.08 -8.48 -15.50
CA LEU A 25 -0.10 -9.30 -14.79
C LEU A 25 -0.80 -10.46 -14.09
N GLU A 26 -0.15 -11.62 -14.06
CA GLU A 26 -0.64 -12.82 -13.38
C GLU A 26 0.20 -13.20 -12.15
N ASP A 27 1.34 -12.52 -11.99
CA ASP A 27 2.31 -12.86 -10.97
C ASP A 27 1.96 -12.28 -9.60
N LYS A 28 2.29 -12.98 -8.52
CA LYS A 28 1.90 -12.62 -7.15
C LYS A 28 3.11 -12.40 -6.26
N HIS A 29 4.04 -11.59 -6.73
CA HIS A 29 5.17 -11.11 -5.94
C HIS A 29 4.82 -9.76 -5.29
N GLY A 30 4.98 -9.66 -3.97
CA GLY A 30 4.72 -8.40 -3.26
C GLY A 30 4.64 -8.58 -1.75
N CYS A 31 4.95 -7.52 -1.01
CA CYS A 31 4.77 -7.49 0.44
C CYS A 31 3.27 -7.44 0.77
N PRO A 32 2.71 -8.41 1.53
CA PRO A 32 1.27 -8.50 1.81
C PRO A 32 0.59 -7.27 2.38
N ALA A 33 1.35 -6.38 3.04
CA ALA A 33 0.82 -5.12 3.55
C ALA A 33 0.46 -4.10 2.43
N TYR A 34 1.07 -4.22 1.24
CA TYR A 34 0.89 -3.34 0.09
C TYR A 34 0.05 -3.98 -1.02
N VAL A 35 -0.29 -5.26 -0.90
CA VAL A 35 -1.02 -5.99 -1.93
C VAL A 35 -2.44 -5.44 -2.11
N ALA A 36 -2.83 -5.22 -3.37
CA ALA A 36 -4.15 -4.76 -3.76
C ALA A 36 -5.20 -5.90 -3.66
N PRO A 37 -6.48 -5.58 -3.36
CA PRO A 37 -7.52 -6.59 -3.11
C PRO A 37 -7.80 -7.50 -4.31
N GLU A 38 -7.62 -7.02 -5.54
CA GLU A 38 -7.81 -7.78 -6.77
C GLU A 38 -6.75 -8.86 -6.98
N ILE A 39 -5.50 -8.65 -6.53
CA ILE A 39 -4.43 -9.65 -6.60
C ILE A 39 -4.80 -10.88 -5.76
N LEU A 40 -5.55 -10.67 -4.66
CA LEU A 40 -6.03 -11.74 -3.78
C LEU A 40 -7.23 -12.51 -4.34
N ARG A 41 -7.83 -12.07 -5.45
CA ARG A 41 -9.08 -12.62 -6.00
C ARG A 41 -8.92 -13.14 -7.43
N ALA A 42 -8.16 -12.44 -8.26
CA ALA A 42 -8.08 -12.70 -9.69
C ALA A 42 -6.84 -13.52 -10.05
N ALA A 43 -6.92 -14.20 -11.20
CA ALA A 43 -5.79 -14.84 -11.86
C ALA A 43 -4.92 -13.79 -12.58
N ALA A 44 -5.53 -12.71 -13.05
CA ALA A 44 -4.87 -11.60 -13.73
C ALA A 44 -5.37 -10.24 -13.18
N TYR A 45 -4.52 -9.23 -13.15
CA TYR A 45 -4.84 -7.90 -12.62
C TYR A 45 -4.09 -6.78 -13.37
N SER A 46 -4.54 -5.54 -13.21
CA SER A 46 -3.84 -4.36 -13.73
C SER A 46 -2.68 -3.98 -12.81
N GLY A 47 -1.45 -4.06 -13.32
CA GLY A 47 -0.25 -3.68 -12.59
C GLY A 47 -0.29 -2.21 -12.18
N ARG A 48 -0.70 -1.32 -13.10
CA ARG A 48 -0.82 0.11 -12.82
C ARG A 48 -1.82 0.38 -11.70
N ALA A 49 -3.00 -0.24 -11.72
CA ALA A 49 -4.00 -0.05 -10.66
C ALA A 49 -3.51 -0.58 -9.31
N ALA A 50 -2.79 -1.70 -9.30
CA ALA A 50 -2.18 -2.27 -8.10
C ALA A 50 -1.06 -1.37 -7.53
N ASP A 51 -0.26 -0.73 -8.39
CA ASP A 51 0.76 0.24 -7.98
C ASP A 51 0.11 1.45 -7.30
N MET A 52 -1.02 1.95 -7.83
CA MET A 52 -1.74 3.06 -7.22
C MET A 52 -2.29 2.71 -5.83
N TRP A 53 -2.71 1.46 -5.61
CA TRP A 53 -3.08 0.98 -4.27
C TRP A 53 -1.87 0.96 -3.33
N SER A 54 -0.75 0.39 -3.79
CA SER A 54 0.51 0.34 -3.02
C SER A 54 0.99 1.73 -2.63
N LEU A 55 0.86 2.70 -3.55
CA LEU A 55 1.12 4.12 -3.30
C LEU A 55 0.19 4.70 -2.22
N GLY A 56 -1.10 4.33 -2.22
CA GLY A 56 -2.06 4.71 -1.18
C GLY A 56 -1.67 4.19 0.19
N VAL A 57 -1.26 2.92 0.28
CA VAL A 57 -0.78 2.31 1.54
C VAL A 57 0.47 3.02 2.03
N MET A 58 1.43 3.28 1.14
CA MET A 58 2.66 4.00 1.45
C MET A 58 2.36 5.42 1.94
N LEU A 59 1.53 6.17 1.24
CA LEU A 59 1.14 7.53 1.60
C LEU A 59 0.47 7.58 2.98
N PHE A 60 -0.48 6.68 3.23
CA PHE A 60 -1.12 6.55 4.53
C PHE A 60 -0.07 6.28 5.61
N THR A 61 0.85 5.36 5.36
CA THR A 61 1.89 4.96 6.34
C THR A 61 2.85 6.10 6.63
N MET A 62 3.25 6.88 5.61
CA MET A 62 4.12 8.05 5.80
C MET A 62 3.46 9.15 6.64
N ILE A 63 2.16 9.36 6.47
CA ILE A 63 1.43 10.38 7.22
C ILE A 63 1.11 9.88 8.63
N VAL A 64 0.48 8.70 8.74
CA VAL A 64 -0.13 8.17 9.97
C VAL A 64 0.87 7.38 10.83
N GLY A 65 1.98 6.92 10.26
CA GLY A 65 3.01 6.14 10.96
C GLY A 65 2.62 4.68 11.25
N ARG A 66 1.53 4.19 10.65
CA ARG A 66 1.05 2.80 10.74
C ARG A 66 0.38 2.37 9.44
N TYR A 67 0.25 1.08 9.22
CA TYR A 67 -0.48 0.54 8.07
C TYR A 67 -1.99 0.82 8.17
N PRO A 68 -2.68 1.06 7.02
CA PRO A 68 -4.13 1.20 6.98
C PRO A 68 -4.83 -0.13 7.32
N PHE A 69 -4.25 -1.26 6.91
CA PHE A 69 -4.75 -2.61 7.19
C PHE A 69 -3.75 -3.38 8.06
N HIS A 70 -4.24 -4.07 9.09
CA HIS A 70 -3.42 -4.88 10.01
C HIS A 70 -4.25 -6.04 10.56
N GLY A 71 -3.70 -7.26 10.61
CA GLY A 71 -4.36 -8.45 11.16
C GLY A 71 -3.50 -9.12 12.21
N CYS A 72 -4.11 -9.96 13.06
CA CYS A 72 -3.37 -10.84 13.98
C CYS A 72 -2.60 -11.93 13.22
N ASP A 73 -3.11 -12.32 12.06
CA ASP A 73 -2.45 -13.20 11.11
C ASP A 73 -2.68 -12.72 9.67
N THR A 74 -2.08 -13.46 8.74
CA THR A 74 -2.21 -13.29 7.31
C THR A 74 -3.66 -13.26 6.81
N ASN A 75 -4.47 -14.20 7.28
CA ASN A 75 -5.83 -14.36 6.79
C ASN A 75 -6.69 -13.19 7.24
N ALA A 76 -6.54 -12.75 8.49
CA ALA A 76 -7.16 -11.56 9.04
C ALA A 76 -6.72 -10.29 8.30
N LEU A 77 -5.44 -10.18 7.93
CA LEU A 77 -4.94 -9.08 7.11
C LEU A 77 -5.61 -9.07 5.72
N PHE A 78 -5.65 -10.21 5.03
CA PHE A 78 -6.29 -10.33 3.72
C PHE A 78 -7.79 -10.10 3.76
N LEU A 79 -8.48 -10.52 4.82
CA LEU A 79 -9.88 -10.19 5.04
C LEU A 79 -10.07 -8.68 5.17
N LYS A 80 -9.20 -7.97 5.91
CA LYS A 80 -9.25 -6.51 6.00
C LYS A 80 -8.94 -5.82 4.67
N ILE A 81 -7.94 -6.28 3.93
CA ILE A 81 -7.61 -5.73 2.60
C ILE A 81 -8.79 -5.92 1.63
N ARG A 82 -9.39 -7.11 1.59
CA ARG A 82 -10.59 -7.41 0.80
C ARG A 82 -11.79 -6.57 1.23
N SER A 83 -11.94 -6.38 2.54
CA SER A 83 -12.95 -5.50 3.09
C SER A 83 -12.67 -4.04 2.79
N GLY A 84 -11.45 -3.63 2.42
CA GLY A 84 -11.00 -2.28 2.12
C GLY A 84 -11.43 -1.19 3.11
N ASP A 85 -11.81 -1.58 4.33
CA ASP A 85 -12.28 -0.65 5.35
C ASP A 85 -11.08 -0.21 6.19
N PHE A 86 -10.81 1.10 6.19
CA PHE A 86 -9.75 1.73 6.97
C PHE A 86 -10.22 3.08 7.48
N LEU A 87 -9.59 3.55 8.56
CA LEU A 87 -9.91 4.82 9.19
C LEU A 87 -8.73 5.77 9.08
N VAL A 88 -8.97 6.91 8.44
CA VAL A 88 -8.04 8.04 8.40
C VAL A 88 -8.30 8.93 9.61
N PRO A 89 -7.31 9.16 10.50
CA PRO A 89 -7.50 10.02 11.67
C PRO A 89 -7.96 11.44 11.33
N GLU A 90 -8.64 12.09 12.26
CA GLU A 90 -9.20 13.44 12.08
C GLU A 90 -8.14 14.53 11.87
N TRP A 91 -6.97 14.37 12.50
CA TRP A 91 -5.84 15.29 12.39
C TRP A 91 -5.20 15.32 10.99
N VAL A 92 -5.49 14.32 10.14
CA VAL A 92 -5.03 14.33 8.75
C VAL A 92 -5.80 15.40 7.96
N GLY A 93 -5.08 16.29 7.28
CA GLY A 93 -5.72 17.34 6.48
C GLY A 93 -6.70 16.79 5.43
N SER A 94 -7.82 17.48 5.21
CA SER A 94 -8.91 17.03 4.32
C SER A 94 -8.45 16.65 2.92
N ARG A 95 -7.51 17.39 2.34
CA ARG A 95 -6.92 17.11 1.02
C ARG A 95 -6.09 15.81 1.01
N ALA A 96 -5.31 15.56 2.05
CA ALA A 96 -4.53 14.33 2.18
C ALA A 96 -5.46 13.13 2.35
N ARG A 97 -6.46 13.27 3.25
CA ARG A 97 -7.52 12.29 3.46
C ARG A 97 -8.23 11.95 2.16
N HIS A 98 -8.61 12.95 1.37
CA HIS A 98 -9.27 12.76 0.09
C HIS A 98 -8.41 11.93 -0.87
N LEU A 99 -7.12 12.29 -1.03
CA LEU A 99 -6.21 11.56 -1.89
C LEU A 99 -6.03 10.09 -1.45
N ILE A 100 -5.88 9.85 -0.15
CA ILE A 100 -5.78 8.49 0.41
C ILE A 100 -7.02 7.66 0.03
N HIS A 101 -8.23 8.21 0.16
CA HIS A 101 -9.46 7.49 -0.19
C HIS A 101 -9.59 7.23 -1.69
N LEU A 102 -9.05 8.10 -2.55
CA LEU A 102 -9.01 7.85 -3.99
C LEU A 102 -8.05 6.71 -4.34
N LEU A 103 -6.87 6.67 -3.71
CA LEU A 103 -5.86 5.64 -3.96
C LEU A 103 -6.29 4.26 -3.42
N LEU A 104 -6.96 4.22 -2.27
CA LEU A 104 -7.39 3.00 -1.59
C LEU A 104 -8.83 2.59 -1.94
N GLN A 105 -9.29 2.89 -3.16
CA GLN A 105 -10.55 2.36 -3.68
C GLN A 105 -10.44 0.86 -3.92
N LYS A 106 -11.44 0.09 -3.48
CA LYS A 106 -11.48 -1.37 -3.68
C LYS A 106 -11.53 -1.72 -5.16
N ASP A 107 -12.40 -1.03 -5.89
CA ASP A 107 -12.53 -1.20 -7.33
C ASP A 107 -11.31 -0.58 -8.04
N PRO A 108 -10.49 -1.37 -8.75
CA PRO A 108 -9.31 -0.86 -9.44
C PRO A 108 -9.66 0.15 -10.53
N THR A 109 -10.85 0.09 -11.12
CA THR A 109 -11.29 1.03 -12.17
C THR A 109 -11.61 2.42 -11.64
N MET A 110 -11.90 2.52 -10.33
CA MET A 110 -12.18 3.78 -9.64
C MET A 110 -10.92 4.45 -9.11
N ARG A 111 -9.75 3.80 -9.19
CA ARG A 111 -8.48 4.38 -8.74
C ARG A 111 -7.96 5.39 -9.76
N PRO A 112 -7.41 6.53 -9.31
CA PRO A 112 -6.84 7.53 -10.21
C PRO A 112 -5.55 7.00 -10.81
N THR A 113 -5.23 7.46 -12.03
CA THR A 113 -3.91 7.20 -12.63
C THR A 113 -2.83 8.06 -11.96
N ALA A 114 -1.56 7.70 -12.16
CA ALA A 114 -0.43 8.49 -11.64
C ALA A 114 -0.48 9.97 -12.08
N SER A 115 -0.85 10.24 -13.35
CA SER A 115 -1.02 11.60 -13.86
C SER A 115 -2.12 12.39 -13.14
N MET A 116 -3.25 11.73 -12.86
CA MET A 116 -4.35 12.34 -12.08
C MET A 116 -3.90 12.65 -10.65
N VAL A 117 -3.13 11.75 -10.03
CA VAL A 117 -2.60 11.94 -8.67
C VAL A 117 -1.63 13.12 -8.62
N LEU A 118 -0.69 13.20 -9.56
CA LEU A 118 0.26 14.32 -9.64
C LEU A 118 -0.44 15.68 -9.81
N SER A 119 -1.64 15.68 -10.39
CA SER A 119 -2.46 16.88 -10.55
C SER A 119 -3.32 17.22 -9.31
N HIS A 120 -3.36 16.33 -8.30
CA HIS A 120 -4.24 16.50 -7.15
C HIS A 120 -3.84 17.72 -6.29
N PRO A 121 -4.81 18.52 -5.78
CA PRO A 121 -4.54 19.73 -4.97
C PRO A 121 -3.73 19.53 -3.68
N TRP A 122 -3.53 18.28 -3.25
CA TRP A 122 -2.63 17.97 -2.14
C TRP A 122 -1.16 18.05 -2.56
N LEU A 123 -0.81 17.64 -3.78
CA LEU A 123 0.55 17.67 -4.31
C LEU A 123 0.89 18.99 -5.03
N THR A 124 -0.07 19.61 -5.71
CA THR A 124 0.18 20.78 -6.56
C THR A 124 0.17 22.11 -5.81
N ARG A 125 -0.37 22.15 -4.59
CA ARG A 125 -0.44 23.38 -3.81
C ARG A 125 0.75 23.42 -2.85
N PRO A 126 1.64 24.44 -2.93
CA PRO A 126 2.72 24.57 -1.95
C PRO A 126 2.10 24.64 -0.54
N PRO A 127 2.79 24.10 0.49
CA PRO A 127 2.40 24.34 1.87
C PRO A 127 2.28 25.86 2.02
N ARG A 128 1.05 26.36 2.22
CA ARG A 128 0.89 27.77 2.54
C ARG A 128 1.60 27.97 3.86
N ASP A 129 2.71 28.71 3.79
CA ASP A 129 3.54 29.21 4.88
C ASP A 129 3.49 28.30 6.11
N LEU A 130 4.46 27.38 6.23
CA LEU A 130 4.68 26.62 7.45
C LEU A 130 5.06 27.61 8.55
N SER A 131 4.07 28.32 9.10
CA SER A 131 4.24 28.99 10.37
C SER A 131 4.68 27.90 11.33
N LEU A 132 5.78 28.12 12.05
CA LEU A 132 6.37 27.13 12.94
C LEU A 132 5.38 26.64 14.02
N ARG A 133 4.22 27.30 14.16
CA ARG A 133 3.10 26.89 14.99
C ARG A 133 2.29 25.73 14.37
N ASP A 134 2.06 25.71 13.06
CA ASP A 134 1.39 24.59 12.37
C ASP A 134 2.31 23.37 12.21
N ALA A 135 3.62 23.59 12.21
CA ALA A 135 4.63 22.53 12.25
C ALA A 135 4.66 21.79 13.60
N MET A 136 4.09 22.36 14.67
CA MET A 136 3.94 21.70 15.98
C MET A 136 2.63 20.90 16.11
N ASP A 137 1.66 21.10 15.21
CA ASP A 137 0.50 20.19 15.05
C ASP A 137 0.87 18.90 14.31
N HIS A 138 2.10 18.80 13.81
CA HIS A 138 2.67 17.55 13.36
C HIS A 138 3.07 16.73 14.58
N TYR A 139 2.07 16.07 15.15
CA TYR A 139 2.29 14.87 15.93
C TYR A 139 3.14 13.94 15.05
N VAL A 140 4.45 13.88 15.31
CA VAL A 140 5.28 12.79 14.79
C VAL A 140 4.68 11.56 15.45
N PRO A 141 3.93 10.70 14.73
CA PRO A 141 3.45 9.46 15.32
C PRO A 141 4.70 8.78 15.84
N ARG A 142 4.65 8.22 17.05
CA ARG A 142 5.74 7.39 17.55
C ARG A 142 6.07 6.41 16.43
N LEU A 143 7.23 6.60 15.78
CA LEU A 143 7.70 5.69 14.75
C LEU A 143 7.60 4.32 15.40
N MET A 144 6.81 3.43 14.79
CA MET A 144 6.75 2.03 15.22
C MET A 144 8.18 1.61 15.50
N SER A 145 8.42 1.06 16.69
CA SER A 145 9.75 0.59 17.04
C SER A 145 10.24 -0.38 15.96
N PRO A 146 11.55 -0.48 15.72
CA PRO A 146 12.09 -1.43 14.74
C PRO A 146 11.51 -2.85 14.91
N GLN A 147 11.19 -3.23 16.15
CA GLN A 147 10.54 -4.50 16.49
C GLN A 147 9.07 -4.57 16.07
N GLU A 148 8.29 -3.49 16.18
CA GLU A 148 6.91 -3.42 15.68
C GLU A 148 6.87 -3.41 14.14
N GLN A 149 7.79 -2.68 13.51
CA GLN A 149 7.98 -2.71 12.05
C GLN A 149 8.37 -4.10 11.57
N GLN A 150 9.32 -4.77 12.26
CA GLN A 150 9.70 -6.16 11.97
C GLN A 150 8.56 -7.14 12.26
N SER A 151 7.73 -6.92 13.29
CA SER A 151 6.59 -7.79 13.55
C SER A 151 5.49 -7.63 12.50
N ALA A 152 5.22 -6.40 12.05
CA ALA A 152 4.27 -6.12 10.98
C ALA A 152 4.80 -6.64 9.64
N ALA A 153 6.09 -6.44 9.36
CA ALA A 153 6.77 -6.96 8.18
C ALA A 153 6.92 -8.50 8.22
N ALA A 154 7.12 -9.12 9.38
CA ALA A 154 7.22 -10.57 9.54
C ALA A 154 5.84 -11.25 9.47
N ALA A 155 4.80 -10.64 10.04
CA ALA A 155 3.42 -11.08 9.84
C ALA A 155 3.03 -10.99 8.36
N ALA A 156 3.52 -9.97 7.65
CA ALA A 156 3.40 -9.86 6.21
C ALA A 156 4.29 -10.87 5.45
N ALA A 157 5.50 -11.19 5.89
CA ALA A 157 6.36 -12.18 5.22
C ALA A 157 5.81 -13.61 5.36
N SER A 158 5.34 -13.99 6.56
CA SER A 158 4.68 -15.27 6.83
C SER A 158 3.42 -15.46 5.98
N ALA A 159 2.73 -14.36 5.67
CA ALA A 159 1.58 -14.36 4.77
C ALA A 159 1.90 -14.75 3.34
N ALA A 160 3.00 -14.24 2.80
CA ALA A 160 3.46 -14.58 1.47
C ALA A 160 3.85 -16.08 1.39
N THR A 161 4.51 -16.60 2.43
CA THR A 161 4.84 -18.02 2.53
C THR A 161 3.59 -18.90 2.60
N ALA A 162 2.57 -18.52 3.37
CA ALA A 162 1.32 -19.26 3.47
C ALA A 162 0.52 -19.26 2.15
N ALA A 163 0.50 -18.14 1.41
CA ALA A 163 -0.13 -18.05 0.10
C ALA A 163 0.60 -18.88 -0.97
N LEU A 164 1.94 -18.97 -0.90
CA LEU A 164 2.75 -19.86 -1.74
C LEU A 164 2.51 -21.34 -1.42
N LEU A 165 2.39 -21.69 -0.14
CA LEU A 165 2.10 -23.06 0.30
C LEU A 165 0.68 -23.52 -0.06
N ALA A 166 -0.31 -22.62 0.02
CA ALA A 166 -1.69 -22.93 -0.38
C ALA A 166 -1.82 -23.27 -1.88
N ARG A 167 -0.87 -22.86 -2.74
CA ARG A 167 -0.78 -23.30 -4.14
C ARG A 167 -0.04 -24.62 -4.33
N THR A 168 0.92 -24.97 -3.46
CA THR A 168 1.65 -26.25 -3.58
C THR A 168 0.77 -27.47 -3.25
N TYR A 169 -0.30 -27.27 -2.47
CA TYR A 169 -1.28 -28.33 -2.13
C TYR A 169 -2.60 -28.25 -2.93
N ALA A 170 -2.75 -27.31 -3.86
CA ALA A 170 -3.94 -27.14 -4.70
C ALA A 170 -3.67 -27.41 -6.18
N VAL A 171 -2.73 -28.30 -6.49
CA VAL A 171 -2.72 -28.99 -7.79
C VAL A 171 -3.73 -30.13 -7.67
N PRO A 172 -4.76 -30.22 -8.53
CA PRO A 172 -5.64 -31.38 -8.53
C PRO A 172 -4.79 -32.60 -8.88
N VAL A 173 -4.73 -33.56 -7.95
CA VAL A 173 -4.34 -34.94 -8.28
C VAL A 173 -5.44 -35.49 -9.19
N PHE A 174 -5.38 -35.15 -10.48
CA PHE A 174 -6.01 -35.94 -11.53
C PHE A 174 -5.01 -37.03 -11.86
N LEU A 175 -5.06 -38.13 -11.11
CA LEU A 175 -4.46 -39.39 -11.52
C LEU A 175 -5.52 -40.48 -11.42
N GLY A 176 -6.00 -40.88 -12.60
CA GLY A 176 -6.45 -42.22 -12.95
C GLY A 176 -7.53 -42.87 -12.11
N LEU A 177 -8.74 -42.96 -12.66
CA LEU A 177 -9.36 -44.22 -13.11
C LEU A 177 -10.50 -43.92 -14.09
#